data_AF-A0A7V5PFF2-F1
#
_entry.id   AF-A0A7V5PFF2-F1
#
_cell.length_a   1.000
_cell.length_b   1.000
_cell.length_c   1.000
_cell.angle_alpha   90.00
_cell.angle_beta   90.00
_cell.angle_gamma   90.00
#
_symmetry.space_group_name_H-M   'P 1'
#
loop_
_entity.id
_entity.type
_entity.pdbx_description
1 polymer ?
#
loop_
_entity_poly.entity_id
_entity_poly.type
_entity_poly.pdbx_seq_one_letter_code
_entity_poly.pdbx_strand_id
1 'polypeptide(L)'
;MSYNVQVGISSSRPHHYLLHSWKHVLPHTERLHNIEQLARRLHDYDIVGLQEVDAGSLRSNFINLTEYMAHVAGFPYWHHQVNRNLGHVARHSNGLLSRLRPAEIHDLKLPGMIPGRRAILACYGGGDEPLAVFILHLALGRRARASQLDFLADMVNEFPHAIV
;
A
#
# COMPACT_ATOMS: atom_id res chain seq x y z
N MET A 1 -4.95 -10.75 4.31
CA MET A 1 -3.48 -10.72 4.53
C MET A 1 -3.00 -9.29 4.59
N SER A 2 -2.01 -8.96 5.43
CA SER A 2 -1.36 -7.64 5.45
C SER A 2 0.13 -7.83 5.18
N TYR A 3 0.69 -7.05 4.24
CA TYR A 3 2.08 -7.22 3.82
C TYR A 3 2.79 -5.90 3.58
N ASN A 4 3.93 -5.72 4.22
CA ASN A 4 4.83 -4.59 4.00
C ASN A 4 5.85 -4.94 2.90
N VAL A 5 5.74 -4.29 1.75
CA VAL A 5 6.51 -4.62 0.54
C VAL A 5 7.94 -4.08 0.60
N GLN A 6 8.20 -3.02 1.40
CA GLN A 6 9.48 -2.31 1.48
C GLN A 6 10.11 -1.99 0.10
N VAL A 7 9.27 -1.82 -0.95
CA VAL A 7 9.69 -1.63 -2.36
C VAL A 7 10.73 -2.67 -2.85
N GLY A 8 10.80 -3.87 -2.25
CA GLY A 8 11.68 -4.97 -2.65
C GLY A 8 13.19 -4.67 -2.57
N ILE A 9 13.67 -3.87 -1.62
CA ILE A 9 15.08 -3.47 -1.55
C ILE A 9 15.91 -4.32 -0.56
N SER A 10 16.82 -5.14 -1.10
CA SER A 10 18.15 -5.32 -0.50
C SER A 10 18.93 -4.02 -0.70
N SER A 11 19.36 -3.39 0.41
CA SER A 11 19.99 -2.07 0.40
C SER A 11 21.24 -2.05 -0.49
N SER A 12 21.23 -1.24 -1.56
CA SER A 12 22.45 -0.89 -2.29
C SER A 12 22.55 0.64 -2.46
N ARG A 13 23.66 1.11 -1.89
CA ARG A 13 24.22 2.47 -1.70
C ARG A 13 23.72 3.60 -2.62
N PRO A 14 23.48 4.81 -2.08
CA PRO A 14 22.94 5.95 -2.83
C PRO A 14 24.06 6.86 -3.36
N HIS A 15 24.87 6.39 -4.31
CA HIS A 15 25.77 7.30 -5.04
C HIS A 15 25.92 6.81 -6.48
N HIS A 16 25.01 7.21 -7.35
CA HIS A 16 25.23 7.41 -8.80
C HIS A 16 23.87 7.66 -9.47
N TYR A 17 23.44 8.92 -9.59
CA TYR A 17 22.35 9.29 -10.51
C TYR A 17 22.57 10.69 -11.04
N LEU A 18 23.46 10.82 -12.03
CA LEU A 18 23.45 11.95 -12.95
C LEU A 18 23.80 11.45 -14.35
N LEU A 19 22.91 11.82 -15.28
CA LEU A 19 23.02 11.80 -16.73
C LEU A 19 22.65 10.50 -17.47
N HIS A 20 21.97 10.75 -18.59
CA HIS A 20 21.17 9.85 -19.40
C HIS A 20 21.95 8.67 -20.02
N SER A 21 21.18 7.60 -20.28
CA SER A 21 21.45 6.58 -21.31
C SER A 21 22.64 5.66 -21.10
N TRP A 22 22.62 4.86 -20.03
CA TRP A 22 23.30 3.57 -20.05
C TRP A 22 22.31 2.48 -19.68
N LYS A 23 21.67 1.97 -20.74
CA LYS A 23 21.39 0.56 -20.99
C LYS A 23 20.72 -0.19 -19.83
N HIS A 24 19.49 -0.63 -20.10
CA HIS A 24 18.89 -1.82 -19.51
C HIS A 24 19.93 -2.88 -19.11
N VAL A 25 19.63 -3.62 -18.04
CA VAL A 25 20.28 -4.89 -17.62
C VAL A 25 21.35 -4.71 -16.53
N LEU A 26 20.96 -4.86 -15.26
CA LEU A 26 21.52 -5.91 -14.37
C LEU A 26 20.95 -5.96 -12.93
N PRO A 27 20.52 -4.86 -12.26
CA PRO A 27 19.85 -4.96 -10.93
C PRO A 27 18.31 -4.95 -11.00
N HIS A 28 17.73 -4.63 -12.16
CA HIS A 28 16.31 -4.29 -12.31
C HIS A 28 15.39 -5.52 -12.43
N THR A 29 15.86 -6.60 -13.07
CA THR A 29 15.09 -7.83 -13.28
C THR A 29 14.83 -8.55 -11.96
N GLU A 30 15.81 -8.58 -11.05
CA GLU A 30 15.66 -9.22 -9.74
C GLU A 30 14.57 -8.56 -8.89
N ARG A 31 14.45 -7.23 -8.91
CA ARG A 31 13.40 -6.53 -8.16
C ARG A 31 12.00 -6.88 -8.69
N LEU A 32 11.81 -6.80 -10.01
CA LEU A 32 10.52 -7.17 -10.61
C LEU A 32 10.22 -8.64 -10.38
N HIS A 33 11.22 -9.52 -10.49
CA HIS A 33 11.08 -10.93 -10.19
C HIS A 33 10.68 -11.20 -8.73
N ASN A 34 11.26 -10.48 -7.77
CA ASN A 34 10.87 -10.57 -6.36
C ASN A 34 9.42 -10.10 -6.14
N ILE A 35 9.02 -9.01 -6.82
CA ILE A 35 7.65 -8.51 -6.79
C ILE A 35 6.67 -9.50 -7.42
N GLU A 36 7.03 -10.16 -8.51
CA GLU A 36 6.23 -11.22 -9.13
C GLU A 36 6.10 -12.44 -8.21
N GLN A 37 7.20 -12.90 -7.60
CA GLN A 37 7.16 -14.00 -6.65
C GLN A 37 6.27 -13.66 -5.44
N LEU A 38 6.37 -12.43 -4.94
CA LEU A 38 5.51 -11.94 -3.88
C LEU A 38 4.05 -11.92 -4.32
N ALA A 39 3.75 -11.33 -5.49
CA ALA A 39 2.40 -11.27 -6.04
C ALA A 39 1.78 -12.67 -6.19
N ARG A 40 2.54 -13.66 -6.68
CA ARG A 40 2.05 -15.05 -6.78
C ARG A 40 1.66 -15.63 -5.42
N ARG A 41 2.37 -15.30 -4.34
CA ARG A 41 1.98 -15.72 -2.97
C ARG A 41 0.73 -15.02 -2.46
N LEU A 42 0.41 -13.84 -3.01
CA LEU A 42 -0.81 -13.12 -2.66
C LEU A 42 -2.06 -13.76 -3.30
N HIS A 43 -1.89 -14.61 -4.32
CA HIS A 43 -3.00 -15.19 -5.07
C HIS A 43 -4.02 -15.89 -4.16
N ASP A 44 -3.58 -16.62 -3.14
CA ASP A 44 -4.47 -17.46 -2.32
C ASP A 44 -5.35 -16.68 -1.33
N TYR A 45 -5.30 -15.34 -1.34
CA TYR A 45 -6.08 -14.49 -0.45
C TYR A 45 -7.21 -13.75 -1.17
N ASP A 46 -8.31 -13.49 -0.45
CA ASP A 46 -9.43 -12.71 -0.96
C ASP A 46 -9.19 -11.19 -0.89
N ILE A 47 -8.60 -10.74 0.23
CA ILE A 47 -8.32 -9.33 0.51
C ILE A 47 -6.88 -9.21 1.03
N VAL A 48 -6.11 -8.31 0.41
CA VAL A 48 -4.72 -8.02 0.77
C VAL A 48 -4.50 -6.53 0.97
N GLY A 49 -4.02 -6.15 2.16
CA GLY A 49 -3.47 -4.83 2.42
C GLY A 49 -1.97 -4.79 2.15
N LEU A 50 -1.53 -3.79 1.39
CA LEU A 50 -0.13 -3.56 1.06
C LEU A 50 0.36 -2.26 1.71
N GLN A 51 1.50 -2.31 2.38
CA GLN A 51 2.17 -1.11 2.89
C GLN A 51 3.53 -0.89 2.23
N GLU A 52 3.97 0.37 2.20
CA GLU A 52 5.25 0.79 1.63
C GLU A 52 5.44 0.39 0.16
N VAL A 53 4.35 0.44 -0.60
CA VAL A 53 4.35 0.28 -2.07
C VAL A 53 4.63 1.62 -2.74
N ASP A 54 5.10 1.58 -3.99
CA ASP A 54 5.37 2.78 -4.78
C ASP A 54 4.29 2.98 -5.85
N ALA A 55 3.68 4.18 -5.88
CA ALA A 55 2.59 4.54 -6.78
C ALA A 55 3.06 5.11 -8.13
N GLY A 56 4.23 4.69 -8.62
CA GLY A 56 4.77 5.15 -9.89
C GLY A 56 5.72 6.33 -9.72
N SER A 57 7.00 6.01 -9.54
CA SER A 57 8.11 6.96 -9.47
C SER A 57 9.34 6.42 -10.20
N LEU A 58 10.41 7.20 -10.32
CA LEU A 58 11.70 6.73 -10.85
C LEU A 58 12.15 5.42 -10.17
N ARG A 59 11.87 5.26 -8.87
CA ARG A 59 12.22 4.06 -8.09
C ARG A 59 11.47 2.80 -8.52
N SER A 60 10.29 2.96 -9.11
CA SER A 60 9.48 1.88 -9.67
C SER A 60 9.45 1.87 -11.20
N ASN A 61 10.33 2.63 -11.85
CA ASN A 61 10.28 2.85 -13.30
C ASN A 61 8.90 3.36 -13.76
N PHE A 62 8.28 4.20 -12.94
CA PHE A 62 6.94 4.75 -13.10
C PHE A 62 5.80 3.72 -13.10
N ILE A 63 6.07 2.48 -12.69
CA ILE A 63 5.06 1.44 -12.53
C ILE A 63 4.36 1.61 -11.17
N ASN A 64 3.03 1.56 -11.16
CA ASN A 64 2.27 1.43 -9.92
C ASN A 64 2.36 -0.01 -9.43
N LEU A 65 3.08 -0.23 -8.32
CA LEU A 65 3.34 -1.58 -7.83
C LEU A 65 2.07 -2.28 -7.32
N THR A 66 1.09 -1.53 -6.83
CA THR A 66 -0.20 -2.11 -6.41
C THR A 66 -0.96 -2.66 -7.60
N GLU A 67 -1.07 -1.87 -8.68
CA GLU A 67 -1.72 -2.29 -9.93
C GLU A 67 -0.98 -3.48 -10.56
N TYR A 68 0.34 -3.43 -10.62
CA TYR A 68 1.15 -4.51 -11.17
C TYR A 68 0.97 -5.82 -10.38
N MET A 69 1.02 -5.76 -9.04
CA MET A 69 0.74 -6.92 -8.20
C MET A 69 -0.69 -7.44 -8.39
N ALA A 70 -1.68 -6.55 -8.55
CA ALA A 70 -3.06 -6.94 -8.82
C ALA A 70 -3.14 -7.78 -10.11
N HIS A 71 -2.52 -7.31 -11.19
CA HIS A 71 -2.48 -8.02 -12.46
C HIS A 71 -1.77 -9.37 -12.36
N VAL A 72 -0.58 -9.43 -11.74
CA VAL A 72 0.19 -10.68 -11.62
C VAL A 72 -0.51 -11.71 -10.74
N ALA A 73 -1.15 -11.27 -9.66
CA ALA A 73 -1.83 -12.16 -8.72
C ALA A 73 -3.30 -12.45 -9.09
N GLY A 74 -3.83 -11.80 -10.13
CA GLY A 74 -5.20 -12.02 -10.61
C GLY A 74 -6.28 -11.36 -9.76
N PHE A 75 -5.99 -10.23 -9.10
CA PHE A 75 -7.00 -9.45 -8.38
C PHE A 75 -7.76 -8.52 -9.33
N PRO A 76 -9.10 -8.69 -9.48
CA PRO A 76 -9.92 -7.84 -10.33
C PRO A 76 -10.14 -6.43 -9.79
N TYR A 77 -10.02 -6.24 -8.48
CA TYR A 77 -10.18 -4.94 -7.83
C TYR A 77 -8.92 -4.57 -7.07
N TRP A 78 -8.48 -3.33 -7.25
CA TRP A 78 -7.34 -2.78 -6.54
C TRP A 78 -7.55 -1.29 -6.29
N HIS A 79 -6.93 -0.78 -5.24
CA HIS A 79 -6.90 0.65 -4.92
C HIS A 79 -5.54 1.01 -4.34
N HIS A 80 -5.05 2.22 -4.60
CA HIS A 80 -3.82 2.71 -4.01
C HIS A 80 -4.02 4.11 -3.44
N GLN A 81 -3.32 4.38 -2.36
CA GLN A 81 -3.37 5.65 -1.66
C GLN A 81 -1.95 6.17 -1.43
N VAL A 82 -1.65 7.38 -1.91
CA VAL A 82 -0.34 8.00 -1.69
C VAL A 82 -0.26 8.60 -0.28
N ASN A 83 0.69 8.07 0.50
CA ASN A 83 1.05 8.53 1.84
C ASN A 83 1.98 9.76 1.78
N ARG A 84 3.05 9.65 0.99
CA ARG A 84 4.08 10.70 0.87
C ARG A 84 4.54 10.80 -0.57
N ASN A 85 4.35 11.97 -1.16
CA ASN A 85 4.80 12.28 -2.50
C ASN A 85 6.17 12.99 -2.44
N LEU A 86 7.23 12.35 -2.90
CA LEU A 86 8.58 12.92 -3.03
C LEU A 86 8.88 13.27 -4.50
N GLY A 87 7.84 13.69 -5.24
CA GLY A 87 7.92 14.08 -6.64
C GLY A 87 8.17 12.87 -7.55
N HIS A 88 9.16 13.00 -8.44
CA HIS A 88 9.54 11.93 -9.35
C HIS A 88 10.40 10.84 -8.68
N VAL A 89 10.96 11.07 -7.49
CA VAL A 89 11.94 10.15 -6.89
C VAL A 89 11.28 8.95 -6.23
N ALA A 90 10.25 9.18 -5.42
CA ALA A 90 9.52 8.13 -4.70
C ALA A 90 8.09 8.58 -4.39
N ARG A 91 7.14 7.66 -4.49
CA ARG A 91 5.74 7.92 -4.14
C ARG A 91 5.25 6.82 -3.21
N HIS A 92 5.56 6.97 -1.93
CA HIS A 92 5.18 6.01 -0.91
C HIS A 92 3.66 5.95 -0.80
N SER A 93 3.13 4.74 -0.85
CA SER A 93 1.70 4.47 -0.87
C SER A 93 1.34 3.23 -0.05
N ASN A 94 0.07 3.14 0.29
CA ASN A 94 -0.59 1.91 0.70
C ASN A 94 -1.41 1.39 -0.48
N GLY A 95 -1.70 0.09 -0.49
CA GLY A 95 -2.53 -0.55 -1.51
C GLY A 95 -3.54 -1.51 -0.90
N LEU A 96 -4.61 -1.73 -1.65
CA LEU A 96 -5.60 -2.77 -1.44
C LEU A 96 -5.65 -3.63 -2.70
N LEU A 97 -5.59 -4.94 -2.54
CA LEU A 97 -5.94 -5.92 -3.57
C LEU A 97 -7.17 -6.68 -3.09
N SER A 98 -8.16 -6.89 -3.95
CA SER A 98 -9.38 -7.59 -3.58
C SER A 98 -9.98 -8.41 -4.71
N ARG A 99 -10.40 -9.64 -4.38
CA ARG A 99 -11.21 -10.50 -5.24
C ARG A 99 -12.68 -10.09 -5.23
N LEU A 100 -13.13 -9.55 -4.09
CA LEU A 100 -14.47 -9.04 -3.90
C LEU A 100 -14.52 -7.57 -4.30
N ARG A 101 -15.62 -7.13 -4.90
CA ARG A 101 -15.80 -5.71 -5.21
C ARG A 101 -16.11 -4.95 -3.91
N PRO A 102 -15.28 -3.98 -3.49
CA PRO A 102 -15.67 -3.08 -2.40
C PRO A 102 -16.88 -2.26 -2.85
N ALA A 103 -17.85 -2.06 -1.95
CA ALA A 103 -18.96 -1.14 -2.18
C ALA A 103 -18.46 0.31 -2.08
N GLU A 104 -17.59 0.58 -1.12
CA GLU A 104 -16.98 1.88 -0.89
C GLU A 104 -15.51 1.75 -0.49
N ILE A 105 -14.73 2.77 -0.84
CA ILE A 105 -13.33 2.90 -0.44
C ILE A 105 -13.07 4.34 -0.01
N HIS A 106 -12.54 4.53 1.18
CA HIS A 106 -12.24 5.82 1.79
C HIS A 106 -10.76 5.95 2.17
N ASP A 107 -10.14 7.06 1.79
CA ASP A 107 -8.77 7.38 2.12
C ASP A 107 -8.69 8.27 3.38
N LEU A 108 -8.46 7.65 4.53
CA LEU A 108 -8.43 8.34 5.82
C LEU A 108 -7.07 9.00 6.08
N LYS A 109 -7.07 10.28 6.48
CA LYS A 109 -5.87 10.98 6.96
C LYS A 109 -5.75 10.76 8.47
N LEU A 110 -4.63 10.20 8.92
CA LEU A 110 -4.42 9.94 10.35
C LEU A 110 -3.79 11.16 11.04
N PRO A 111 -4.14 11.44 12.30
CA PRO A 111 -3.54 12.52 13.05
C PRO A 111 -2.04 12.29 13.27
N GLY A 112 -1.29 13.38 13.37
CA GLY A 112 0.15 13.34 13.63
C GLY A 112 0.83 14.66 13.31
N MET A 113 1.94 14.93 14.02
CA MET A 113 2.73 16.14 13.80
C MET A 113 3.40 16.19 12.42
N ILE A 114 3.76 15.02 11.88
CA ILE A 114 4.38 14.91 10.56
C ILE A 114 3.32 14.35 9.59
N PRO A 115 3.01 15.06 8.49
CA PRO A 115 2.05 14.59 7.51
C PRO A 115 2.54 13.32 6.78
N GLY A 116 1.59 12.51 6.34
CA GLY A 116 1.86 11.33 5.50
C GLY A 116 1.61 9.99 6.17
N ARG A 117 0.80 9.96 7.24
CA ARG A 117 0.18 8.74 7.76
C ARG A 117 -1.27 8.71 7.34
N ARG A 118 -1.67 7.61 6.70
CA ARG A 118 -3.00 7.43 6.14
C ARG A 118 -3.42 5.98 6.28
N ALA A 119 -4.71 5.76 6.18
CA ALA A 119 -5.32 4.44 6.15
C ALA A 119 -6.28 4.33 4.96
N ILE A 120 -6.50 3.12 4.49
CA ILE A 120 -7.57 2.81 3.53
C ILE A 120 -8.68 2.12 4.33
N LEU A 121 -9.91 2.58 4.22
CA LEU A 121 -11.11 1.87 4.67
C LEU A 121 -11.82 1.33 3.43
N ALA A 122 -11.99 0.02 3.34
CA ALA A 122 -12.78 -0.63 2.30
C ALA A 122 -13.99 -1.32 2.91
N CYS A 123 -15.18 -0.95 2.46
CA CYS A 123 -16.44 -1.54 2.92
C CYS A 123 -16.93 -2.57 1.90
N TYR A 124 -17.26 -3.76 2.37
CA TYR A 124 -17.78 -4.88 1.57
C TYR A 124 -19.20 -5.23 1.98
N GLY A 125 -20.02 -5.61 0.99
CA GLY A 125 -21.45 -5.83 1.19
C GLY A 125 -22.26 -4.54 1.05
N GLY A 126 -23.56 -4.62 1.30
CA GLY A 126 -24.48 -3.49 1.33
C GLY A 126 -25.56 -3.72 2.40
N GLY A 127 -26.27 -2.66 2.77
CA GLY A 127 -27.23 -2.68 3.88
C GLY A 127 -26.63 -2.11 5.17
N ASP A 128 -27.26 -2.41 6.30
CA ASP A 128 -26.99 -1.75 7.60
C ASP A 128 -25.72 -2.27 8.30
N GLU A 129 -25.16 -3.41 7.88
CA GLU A 129 -24.02 -4.06 8.55
C GLU A 129 -22.91 -4.47 7.56
N PRO A 130 -22.20 -3.52 6.93
CA PRO A 130 -21.11 -3.85 6.01
C PRO A 130 -19.87 -4.39 6.75
N LEU A 131 -19.06 -5.19 6.06
CA LEU A 131 -17.72 -5.56 6.53
C LEU A 131 -16.74 -4.42 6.21
N ALA A 132 -16.26 -3.74 7.23
CA ALA A 132 -15.24 -2.70 7.14
C ALA A 132 -13.83 -3.29 7.30
N VAL A 133 -12.97 -3.09 6.31
CA VAL A 133 -11.56 -3.52 6.35
C VAL A 133 -10.67 -2.28 6.32
N PHE A 134 -9.91 -2.08 7.40
CA PHE A 134 -8.95 -1.01 7.55
C PHE A 134 -7.55 -1.50 7.19
N ILE A 135 -6.86 -0.81 6.29
CA ILE A 135 -5.46 -1.06 5.96
C ILE A 135 -4.65 0.10 6.54
N LEU A 136 -3.96 -0.18 7.63
CA LEU A 136 -3.25 0.82 8.40
C LEU A 136 -1.75 0.84 8.08
N HIS A 137 -1.18 2.05 8.09
CA HIS A 137 0.26 2.25 8.23
C HIS A 137 0.51 3.32 9.30
N LEU A 138 0.72 2.87 10.54
CA LEU A 138 0.81 3.73 11.71
C LEU A 138 2.20 4.36 11.89
N ALA A 139 2.28 5.36 12.78
CA ALA A 139 3.54 5.94 13.21
C ALA A 139 4.36 4.96 14.08
N LEU A 140 5.69 5.04 13.96
CA LEU A 140 6.61 4.26 14.80
C LEU A 140 6.64 4.80 16.24
N GLY A 141 6.54 6.11 16.42
CA GLY A 141 6.56 6.76 17.73
C GLY A 141 5.32 6.44 18.56
N ARG A 142 5.50 5.99 19.81
CA ARG A 142 4.42 5.53 20.69
C ARG A 142 3.29 6.54 20.85
N ARG A 143 3.60 7.82 21.13
CA ARG A 143 2.59 8.87 21.35
C ARG A 143 1.76 9.14 20.10
N ALA A 144 2.42 9.27 18.95
CA ALA A 144 1.73 9.46 17.68
C ALA A 144 0.86 8.25 17.32
N ARG A 145 1.36 7.02 17.52
CA ARG A 145 0.59 5.80 17.29
C ARG A 145 -0.64 5.72 18.19
N ALA A 146 -0.53 6.05 19.47
CA ALA A 146 -1.68 6.08 20.39
C ALA A 146 -2.76 7.04 19.88
N SER A 147 -2.39 8.29 19.56
CA SER A 147 -3.34 9.27 19.01
C SER A 147 -4.00 8.81 17.69
N GLN A 148 -3.27 8.06 16.85
CA GLN A 148 -3.82 7.50 15.62
C GLN A 148 -4.80 6.36 15.88
N LEU A 149 -4.50 5.51 16.85
CA LEU A 149 -5.39 4.43 17.27
C LEU A 149 -6.66 4.98 17.94
N ASP A 150 -6.54 6.01 18.78
CA ASP A 150 -7.69 6.67 19.39
C ASP A 150 -8.63 7.24 18.32
N PHE A 151 -8.07 7.95 17.32
CA PHE A 151 -8.84 8.45 16.18
C PHE A 151 -9.50 7.34 15.35
N LEU A 152 -8.82 6.21 15.17
CA LEU A 152 -9.36 5.06 14.44
C LEU A 152 -10.43 4.32 15.24
N ALA A 153 -10.33 4.29 16.57
CA ALA A 153 -11.27 3.59 17.43
C ALA A 153 -12.70 4.13 17.27
N ASP A 154 -12.85 5.45 17.18
CA ASP A 154 -14.16 6.09 16.97
C ASP A 154 -14.82 5.59 15.68
N MET A 155 -14.08 5.56 14.56
CA MET A 155 -14.60 5.07 13.27
C MET A 155 -14.82 3.55 13.28
N VAL A 156 -13.92 2.77 13.88
CA VAL A 156 -14.05 1.31 13.95
C VAL A 156 -15.32 0.92 14.71
N ASN A 157 -15.66 1.66 15.76
CA ASN A 157 -16.85 1.42 16.57
C ASN A 157 -18.17 1.75 15.84
N GLU A 158 -18.14 2.44 14.70
CA GLU A 158 -19.32 2.65 13.85
C GLU A 158 -19.69 1.39 13.04
N PHE A 159 -18.77 0.43 12.92
CA PHE A 159 -18.96 -0.80 12.15
C PHE A 159 -19.10 -2.02 13.06
N PRO A 160 -20.24 -2.74 13.01
CA PRO A 160 -20.41 -3.99 13.74
C PRO A 160 -19.40 -5.07 13.34
N HIS A 161 -18.92 -5.02 12.09
CA HIS A 161 -17.97 -5.95 11.51
C HIS A 161 -16.76 -5.20 10.98
N ALA A 162 -15.75 -5.04 11.83
CA ALA A 162 -14.50 -4.36 11.49
C ALA A 162 -13.29 -5.30 11.57
N ILE A 163 -12.42 -5.24 10.56
CA ILE A 163 -11.09 -5.85 10.54
C ILE A 163 -10.07 -4.73 10.42
N VAL A 164 -9.08 -4.70 11.31
CA VAL A 164 -8.06 -3.65 11.43
C VAL A 164 -6.65 -4.21 11.32
#